data_AF-A0A963VX12-F1
#
_entry.id   AF-A0A963VX12-F1
#
_cell.length_a   1.000
_cell.length_b   1.000
_cell.length_c   1.000
_cell.angle_alpha   90.00
_cell.angle_beta   90.00
_cell.angle_gamma   90.00
#
_symmetry.space_group_name_H-M   'P 1'
#
loop_
_entity.id
_entity.type
_entity.pdbx_description
1 polymer ?
#
loop_
_entity_poly.entity_id
_entity_poly.type
_entity_poly.pdbx_seq_one_letter_code
_entity_poly.pdbx_strand_id
1 'polypeptide(L)'
;MKRWLPSKNAPAATADGMRLEASLLKQAIAVGEDEVAEINSALAGLTCEPSRLAEATARLEGLETDIRSKRRALTLIESAIPAAEKREEQNGILAERAELDRVSDKLAKNLPERLDKAANALAEILKEIADDRHAWDVMNMRLRNAGINEQNGWSAERRARHERNEKTSTHLSLTLHSCVLGWGEKTIFRGESVKLA
;
A
#
# COMPACT_ATOMS: atom_id res chain seq x y z
N MET A 1 6.51 16.51 44.70
CA MET A 1 5.61 15.83 43.74
C MET A 1 5.66 16.56 42.40
N LYS A 2 6.42 16.07 41.41
CA LYS A 2 6.45 16.66 40.06
C LYS A 2 5.24 16.11 39.29
N ARG A 3 4.31 17.01 38.97
CA ARG A 3 3.10 16.73 38.17
C ARG A 3 3.55 16.39 36.75
N TRP A 4 3.27 15.17 36.28
CA TRP A 4 3.56 14.76 34.91
C TRP A 4 2.68 15.59 33.97
N LEU A 5 3.31 16.49 33.21
CA LEU A 5 2.67 17.23 32.13
C LEU A 5 3.17 16.63 30.82
N PRO A 6 2.28 16.06 29.98
CA PRO A 6 2.71 15.55 28.68
C PRO A 6 3.23 16.71 27.82
N SER A 7 4.49 16.59 27.42
CA SER A 7 5.15 17.49 26.46
C SER A 7 4.32 17.56 25.17
N LYS A 8 4.04 18.77 24.67
CA LYS A 8 3.29 19.02 23.43
C LYS A 8 3.94 18.42 22.17
N ASN A 9 5.18 17.95 22.26
CA ASN A 9 5.97 17.42 21.13
C ASN A 9 6.41 15.95 21.33
N ALA A 10 5.88 15.24 22.32
CA ALA A 10 6.08 13.79 22.37
C ALA A 10 5.25 13.15 21.24
N PRO A 11 5.81 12.28 20.39
CA PRO A 11 5.00 11.47 19.49
C PRO A 11 3.92 10.80 20.35
N ALA A 12 2.65 10.92 19.94
CA ALA A 12 1.56 10.27 20.65
C ALA A 12 1.94 8.80 20.84
N ALA A 13 2.02 8.36 22.09
CA ALA A 13 2.46 6.99 22.40
C ALA A 13 1.59 6.02 21.60
N THR A 14 2.24 5.19 20.78
CA THR A 14 1.56 4.24 19.91
C THR A 14 0.91 3.14 20.75
N ALA A 15 -0.13 2.49 20.23
CA ALA A 15 -0.77 1.37 20.91
C ALA A 15 0.27 0.27 21.22
N ASP A 16 1.19 0.01 20.28
CA ASP A 16 2.29 -0.94 20.46
C ASP A 16 3.31 -0.51 21.52
N GLY A 17 3.66 0.78 21.57
CA GLY A 17 4.52 1.32 22.61
C GLY A 17 3.90 1.18 24.01
N MET A 18 2.59 1.46 24.11
CA MET A 18 1.82 1.29 25.35
C MET A 18 1.71 -0.19 25.77
N ARG A 19 1.53 -1.12 24.82
CA ARG A 19 1.52 -2.57 25.10
C ARG A 19 2.86 -3.05 25.63
N LEU A 20 3.97 -2.57 25.06
CA LEU A 20 5.31 -2.89 25.54
C LEU A 20 5.51 -2.39 26.98
N GLU A 21 5.11 -1.15 27.27
CA GLU A 21 5.20 -0.58 28.62
C GLU A 21 4.33 -1.35 29.63
N ALA A 22 3.10 -1.73 29.24
CA ALA A 22 2.22 -2.56 30.05
C ALA A 22 2.84 -3.95 30.34
N SER A 23 3.50 -4.56 29.35
CA SER A 23 4.21 -5.84 29.51
C SER A 23 5.37 -5.72 30.52
N LEU A 24 6.17 -4.66 30.42
CA LEU A 24 7.26 -4.40 31.36
C LEU A 24 6.75 -4.16 32.78
N LEU A 25 5.63 -3.44 32.94
CA LEU A 25 5.00 -3.25 34.25
C LEU A 25 4.48 -4.56 34.84
N LYS A 26 3.86 -5.43 34.03
CA LYS A 26 3.44 -6.78 34.46
C LYS A 26 4.61 -7.60 34.98
N GLN A 27 5.73 -7.59 34.26
CA GLN A 27 6.94 -8.29 34.67
C GLN A 27 7.50 -7.71 35.98
N ALA A 28 7.57 -6.38 36.10
CA ALA A 28 8.06 -5.72 37.31
C ALA A 28 7.14 -5.94 38.53
N ILE A 29 5.83 -6.06 38.32
CA ILE A 29 4.87 -6.43 39.36
C ILE A 29 5.10 -7.87 39.82
N ALA A 30 5.25 -8.81 38.88
CA ALA A 30 5.51 -10.21 39.20
C ALA A 30 6.80 -10.40 40.02
N VAL A 31 7.89 -9.76 39.60
CA VAL A 31 9.16 -9.79 40.36
C VAL A 31 8.98 -9.20 41.77
N GLY A 32 8.25 -8.09 41.91
CA GLY A 32 7.97 -7.52 43.22
C GLY A 32 7.11 -8.43 44.11
N GLU A 33 6.13 -9.14 43.53
CA GLU A 33 5.30 -10.11 44.24
C GLU A 33 6.11 -11.32 44.72
N ASP A 34 7.05 -11.80 43.90
CA ASP A 34 7.99 -12.86 44.28
C ASP A 34 8.89 -12.39 45.44
N GLU A 35 9.45 -11.18 45.38
CA GLU A 35 10.25 -10.60 46.48
C GLU A 35 9.44 -10.44 47.77
N VAL A 36 8.17 -10.05 47.68
CA VAL A 36 7.26 -9.98 48.84
C VAL A 36 7.03 -11.37 49.43
N ALA A 37 6.84 -12.39 48.60
CA ALA A 37 6.67 -13.77 49.05
C ALA A 37 7.93 -14.31 49.74
N GLU A 38 9.12 -14.02 49.20
CA GLU A 38 10.41 -14.39 49.80
C GLU A 38 10.61 -13.74 51.18
N ILE A 39 10.37 -12.43 51.29
CA ILE A 39 10.53 -11.71 52.56
C ILE A 39 9.51 -12.19 53.60
N ASN A 40 8.27 -12.45 53.19
CA ASN A 40 7.25 -13.03 54.08
C ASN A 40 7.63 -14.42 54.59
N SER A 41 8.22 -15.26 53.73
CA SER A 41 8.74 -16.58 54.12
C SER A 41 9.89 -16.45 55.11
N ALA A 42 10.82 -15.52 54.88
CA ALA A 42 11.94 -15.25 55.78
C ALA A 42 11.51 -14.68 57.14
N LEU A 43 10.44 -13.88 57.18
CA LEU A 43 9.90 -13.28 58.41
C LEU A 43 9.46 -14.32 59.43
N ALA A 44 8.94 -15.47 58.97
CA ALA A 44 8.53 -16.56 59.85
C ALA A 44 9.69 -17.12 60.70
N GLY A 45 10.95 -16.95 60.26
CA GLY A 45 12.15 -17.40 60.97
C GLY A 45 12.85 -16.31 61.81
N LEU A 46 12.43 -15.06 61.74
CA LEU A 46 13.11 -13.90 62.36
C LEU A 46 12.54 -13.48 63.73
N THR A 47 11.72 -14.32 64.36
CA THR A 47 10.93 -14.01 65.56
C THR A 47 11.74 -13.59 66.81
N CYS A 48 13.06 -13.81 66.83
CA CYS A 48 13.94 -13.47 67.97
C CYS A 48 14.85 -12.24 67.75
N GLU A 49 14.83 -11.60 66.58
CA GLU A 49 15.72 -10.47 66.22
C GLU A 49 14.90 -9.21 65.89
N PRO A 50 14.51 -8.39 66.88
CA PRO A 50 13.54 -7.31 66.70
C PRO A 50 13.98 -6.21 65.73
N SER A 51 15.28 -5.94 65.61
CA SER A 51 15.82 -4.98 64.63
C SER A 51 15.68 -5.49 63.19
N ARG A 52 16.01 -6.77 62.94
CA ARG A 52 15.87 -7.41 61.63
C ARG A 52 14.41 -7.60 61.23
N LEU A 53 13.54 -7.86 62.20
CA LEU A 53 12.10 -7.90 62.00
C LEU A 53 11.59 -6.53 61.51
N ALA A 54 12.00 -5.44 62.17
CA ALA A 54 11.60 -4.08 61.80
C ALA A 54 12.12 -3.64 60.41
N GLU A 55 13.34 -4.03 60.04
CA GLU A 55 13.88 -3.78 58.71
C GLU A 55 13.13 -4.56 57.62
N ALA A 56 12.79 -5.82 57.89
CA ALA A 56 12.06 -6.67 56.95
C ALA A 56 10.61 -6.19 56.76
N THR A 57 9.93 -5.75 57.82
CA THR A 57 8.58 -5.17 57.71
C THR A 57 8.58 -3.84 56.98
N ALA A 58 9.54 -2.94 57.25
CA ALA A 58 9.66 -1.68 56.52
C ALA A 58 9.93 -1.90 55.02
N ARG A 59 10.74 -2.91 54.67
CA ARG A 59 11.00 -3.29 53.27
C ARG A 59 9.75 -3.85 52.60
N LEU A 60 8.98 -4.69 53.28
CA LEU A 60 7.70 -5.20 52.79
C LEU A 60 6.70 -4.08 52.50
N GLU A 61 6.51 -3.16 53.44
CA GLU A 61 5.61 -2.01 53.26
C GLU A 61 6.01 -1.15 52.05
N GLY A 62 7.32 -0.96 51.85
CA GLY A 62 7.88 -0.28 50.69
C GLY A 62 7.56 -0.99 49.38
N LEU A 63 7.81 -2.30 49.30
CA LEU A 63 7.53 -3.12 48.11
C LEU A 63 6.04 -3.18 47.79
N GLU A 64 5.17 -3.37 48.79
CA GLU A 64 3.72 -3.37 48.59
C GLU A 64 3.19 -2.03 48.09
N THR A 65 3.81 -0.93 48.52
CA THR A 65 3.46 0.42 48.05
C THR A 65 3.90 0.61 46.60
N ASP A 66 5.10 0.17 46.25
CA ASP A 66 5.62 0.21 44.88
C ASP A 66 4.76 -0.64 43.94
N ILE A 67 4.45 -1.90 44.30
CA ILE A 67 3.57 -2.80 43.54
C ILE A 67 2.19 -2.18 43.33
N ARG A 68 1.61 -1.58 44.38
CA ARG A 68 0.32 -0.86 44.25
C ARG A 68 0.42 0.30 43.27
N SER A 69 1.52 1.05 43.28
CA SER A 69 1.73 2.15 42.35
C SER A 69 1.86 1.66 40.90
N LYS A 70 2.61 0.58 40.67
CA LYS A 70 2.80 -0.06 39.37
C LYS A 70 1.50 -0.65 38.83
N ARG A 71 0.68 -1.30 39.68
CA ARG A 71 -0.66 -1.81 39.30
C ARG A 71 -1.60 -0.68 38.86
N ARG A 72 -1.55 0.49 39.51
CA ARG A 72 -2.31 1.68 39.08
C ARG A 72 -1.83 2.21 37.74
N ALA A 73 -0.51 2.29 37.54
CA ALA A 73 0.04 2.69 36.25
C ALA A 73 -0.36 1.72 35.13
N LEU A 74 -0.29 0.41 35.40
CA LEU A 74 -0.68 -0.64 34.47
C LEU A 74 -2.14 -0.50 34.03
N THR A 75 -3.06 -0.36 34.99
CA THR A 75 -4.50 -0.18 34.69
C THR A 75 -4.77 1.07 33.86
N LEU A 76 -4.07 2.18 34.14
CA LEU A 76 -4.17 3.40 33.34
C LEU A 76 -3.71 3.17 31.89
N ILE A 77 -2.55 2.54 31.70
CA ILE A 77 -2.02 2.24 30.37
C ILE A 77 -2.95 1.29 29.62
N GLU A 78 -3.40 0.21 30.24
CA GLU A 78 -4.31 -0.76 29.63
C GLU A 78 -5.63 -0.11 29.20
N SER A 79 -6.16 0.82 30.00
CA SER A 79 -7.35 1.58 29.63
C SER A 79 -7.14 2.57 28.48
N ALA A 80 -5.90 3.02 28.25
CA ALA A 80 -5.55 3.99 27.21
C ALA A 80 -5.24 3.35 25.85
N ILE A 81 -4.89 2.05 25.81
CA ILE A 81 -4.56 1.31 24.59
C ILE A 81 -5.69 1.38 23.54
N PRO A 82 -6.98 1.12 23.86
CA PRO A 82 -8.04 1.16 22.85
C PRO A 82 -8.22 2.55 22.22
N ALA A 83 -7.96 3.62 22.99
CA ALA A 83 -8.01 4.98 22.49
C ALA A 83 -6.80 5.32 21.60
N ALA A 84 -5.64 4.72 21.83
CA ALA A 84 -4.49 4.82 20.92
C ALA A 84 -4.76 4.06 19.61
N GLU A 85 -5.27 2.83 19.69
CA GLU A 85 -5.62 2.00 18.51
C GLU A 85 -6.59 2.72 17.57
N LYS A 86 -7.69 3.26 18.11
CA LYS A 86 -8.67 4.00 17.30
C LYS A 86 -8.08 5.23 16.61
N ARG A 87 -7.13 5.92 17.26
CA ARG A 87 -6.45 7.08 16.67
C ARG A 87 -5.52 6.66 15.54
N GLU A 88 -4.78 5.56 15.71
CA GLU A 88 -3.92 5.01 14.67
C GLU A 88 -4.72 4.53 13.47
N GLU A 89 -5.84 3.83 13.69
CA GLU A 89 -6.76 3.40 12.63
C GLU A 89 -7.32 4.60 11.86
N GLN A 90 -7.81 5.63 12.56
CA GLN A 90 -8.31 6.85 11.92
C GLN A 90 -7.22 7.57 11.10
N ASN A 91 -6.00 7.63 11.62
CA ASN A 91 -4.87 8.21 10.90
C ASN A 91 -4.52 7.40 9.65
N GLY A 92 -4.59 6.07 9.71
CA GLY A 92 -4.42 5.18 8.56
C GLY A 92 -5.46 5.46 7.47
N ILE A 93 -6.74 5.53 7.84
CA ILE A 93 -7.83 5.84 6.90
C ILE A 93 -7.64 7.21 6.24
N LEU A 94 -7.24 8.23 7.00
CA LEU A 94 -6.99 9.57 6.45
C LEU A 94 -5.80 9.58 5.49
N ALA A 95 -4.75 8.81 5.79
CA ALA A 95 -3.59 8.68 4.90
C ALA A 95 -3.96 7.98 3.58
N GLU A 96 -4.72 6.88 3.66
CA GLU A 96 -5.23 6.17 2.47
C GLU A 96 -6.13 7.06 1.62
N ARG A 97 -7.04 7.82 2.25
CA ARG A 97 -7.90 8.78 1.55
C ARG A 97 -7.08 9.85 0.83
N ALA A 98 -6.08 10.42 1.50
CA ALA A 98 -5.20 11.41 0.88
C ALA A 98 -4.42 10.84 -0.32
N GLU A 99 -4.04 9.56 -0.27
CA GLU A 99 -3.38 8.90 -1.39
C GLU A 99 -4.35 8.62 -2.56
N LEU A 100 -5.57 8.18 -2.26
CA LEU A 100 -6.61 8.03 -3.27
C LEU A 100 -6.93 9.36 -3.97
N ASP A 101 -7.02 10.45 -3.22
CA ASP A 101 -7.24 11.79 -3.78
C ASP A 101 -6.08 12.19 -4.71
N ARG A 102 -4.82 11.93 -4.33
CA ARG A 102 -3.66 12.19 -5.20
C ARG A 102 -3.68 11.37 -6.49
N VAL A 103 -4.01 10.09 -6.41
CA VAL A 103 -4.11 9.21 -7.57
C VAL A 103 -5.26 9.65 -8.47
N SER A 104 -6.40 9.99 -7.89
CA SER A 104 -7.57 10.53 -8.60
C SER A 104 -7.21 11.82 -9.35
N ASP A 105 -6.57 12.78 -8.69
CA ASP A 105 -6.12 14.03 -9.32
C ASP A 105 -5.13 13.79 -10.45
N LYS A 106 -4.19 12.85 -10.27
CA LYS A 106 -3.22 12.49 -11.30
C LYS A 106 -3.91 11.83 -12.50
N LEU A 107 -4.89 10.97 -12.29
CA LEU A 107 -5.68 10.38 -13.37
C LEU A 107 -6.50 11.45 -14.09
N ALA A 108 -7.20 12.32 -13.35
CA ALA A 108 -8.01 13.39 -13.91
C ALA A 108 -7.19 14.35 -14.81
N LYS A 109 -5.95 14.64 -14.43
CA LYS A 109 -5.06 15.51 -15.23
C LYS A 109 -4.53 14.84 -16.50
N ASN A 110 -4.16 13.55 -16.43
CA ASN A 110 -3.47 12.88 -17.52
C ASN A 110 -4.40 12.14 -18.49
N LEU A 111 -5.61 11.78 -18.04
CA LEU A 111 -6.55 10.99 -18.83
C LEU A 111 -7.03 11.73 -20.10
N PRO A 112 -7.41 13.03 -20.05
CA PRO A 112 -7.86 13.74 -21.25
C PRO A 112 -6.78 13.81 -22.32
N GLU A 113 -5.56 14.22 -21.95
CA GLU A 113 -4.43 14.31 -22.90
C GLU A 113 -4.11 12.95 -23.54
N ARG A 114 -4.20 11.86 -22.76
CA ARG A 114 -3.99 10.50 -23.28
C ARG A 114 -5.08 10.07 -24.25
N LEU A 115 -6.34 10.35 -23.92
CA LEU A 115 -7.47 10.05 -24.80
C LEU A 115 -7.41 10.86 -26.09
N ASP A 116 -7.04 12.15 -26.01
CA ASP A 116 -6.86 13.01 -27.18
C ASP A 116 -5.74 12.50 -28.10
N LYS A 117 -4.59 12.09 -27.53
CA LYS A 117 -3.49 11.48 -28.30
C LYS A 117 -3.94 10.20 -29.00
N ALA A 118 -4.65 9.33 -28.30
CA ALA A 118 -5.16 8.08 -28.88
C ALA A 118 -6.20 8.37 -29.98
N ALA A 119 -7.11 9.32 -29.75
CA ALA A 119 -8.11 9.72 -30.72
C ALA A 119 -7.48 10.30 -32.00
N ASN A 120 -6.46 11.16 -31.85
CA ASN A 120 -5.73 11.73 -32.98
C ASN A 120 -4.97 10.66 -33.77
N ALA A 121 -4.28 9.74 -33.10
CA ALA A 121 -3.58 8.64 -33.76
C ALA A 121 -4.54 7.74 -34.56
N LEU A 122 -5.73 7.44 -34.00
CA LEU A 122 -6.75 6.68 -34.72
C LEU A 122 -7.30 7.46 -35.92
N ALA A 123 -7.50 8.78 -35.80
CA ALA A 123 -7.96 9.61 -36.90
C ALA A 123 -6.96 9.65 -38.06
N GLU A 124 -5.66 9.74 -37.77
CA GLU A 124 -4.59 9.69 -38.77
C GLU A 124 -4.59 8.36 -39.54
N ILE A 125 -4.69 7.24 -38.83
CA ILE A 125 -4.74 5.90 -39.45
C ILE A 125 -5.99 5.73 -40.30
N LEU A 126 -7.15 6.18 -39.81
CA LEU A 126 -8.40 6.12 -40.59
C LEU A 126 -8.31 6.95 -41.86
N LYS A 127 -7.63 8.11 -41.81
CA LYS A 127 -7.37 8.92 -42.98
C LYS A 127 -6.45 8.21 -43.98
N GLU A 128 -5.35 7.62 -43.51
CA GLU A 128 -4.44 6.83 -44.36
C GLU A 128 -5.18 5.69 -45.08
N ILE A 129 -6.03 4.94 -44.36
CA ILE A 129 -6.86 3.87 -44.94
C ILE A 129 -7.83 4.43 -45.99
N ALA A 130 -8.43 5.59 -45.75
CA ALA A 130 -9.34 6.22 -46.70
C ALA A 130 -8.61 6.70 -47.97
N ASP A 131 -7.43 7.31 -47.80
CA ASP A 131 -6.58 7.77 -48.91
C ASP A 131 -6.09 6.58 -49.76
N ASP A 132 -5.65 5.49 -49.12
CA ASP A 132 -5.27 4.23 -49.78
C ASP A 132 -6.44 3.61 -50.55
N ARG A 133 -7.64 3.64 -49.97
CA ARG A 133 -8.85 3.16 -50.64
C ARG A 133 -9.20 4.02 -51.85
N HIS A 134 -9.09 5.34 -51.74
CA HIS A 134 -9.35 6.24 -52.86
C HIS A 134 -8.32 6.06 -54.00
N ALA A 135 -7.03 5.99 -53.66
CA ALA A 135 -5.97 5.73 -54.63
C ALA A 135 -6.21 4.41 -55.38
N TRP A 136 -6.71 3.41 -54.67
CA TRP A 136 -7.10 2.14 -55.27
C TRP A 136 -8.28 2.26 -56.22
N ASP A 137 -9.35 2.93 -55.82
CA ASP A 137 -10.53 3.09 -56.68
C ASP A 137 -10.18 3.82 -57.98
N VAL A 138 -9.31 4.84 -57.90
CA VAL A 138 -8.75 5.54 -59.06
C VAL A 138 -7.91 4.61 -59.94
N MET A 139 -7.01 3.83 -59.36
CA MET A 139 -6.17 2.88 -60.10
C MET A 139 -7.03 1.82 -60.80
N ASN A 140 -8.02 1.26 -60.11
CA ASN A 140 -8.96 0.30 -60.67
C ASN A 140 -9.79 0.87 -61.82
N MET A 141 -10.23 2.13 -61.73
CA MET A 141 -10.92 2.79 -62.84
C MET A 141 -9.99 2.95 -64.05
N ARG A 142 -8.71 3.32 -63.84
CA ARG A 142 -7.71 3.43 -64.91
C ARG A 142 -7.44 2.07 -65.58
N LEU A 143 -7.26 1.01 -64.81
CA LEU A 143 -7.02 -0.34 -65.32
C LEU A 143 -8.22 -0.85 -66.15
N ARG A 144 -9.45 -0.62 -65.68
CA ARG A 144 -10.67 -0.94 -66.42
C ARG A 144 -10.78 -0.16 -67.73
N ASN A 145 -10.50 1.15 -67.70
CA ASN A 145 -10.49 2.00 -68.90
C ASN A 145 -9.42 1.58 -69.92
N ALA A 146 -8.32 0.96 -69.47
CA ALA A 146 -7.26 0.44 -70.32
C ALA A 146 -7.55 -0.98 -70.87
N GLY A 147 -8.71 -1.57 -70.55
CA GLY A 147 -9.09 -2.93 -71.02
C GLY A 147 -8.34 -4.07 -70.33
N ILE A 148 -7.65 -3.81 -69.21
CA ILE A 148 -6.95 -4.83 -68.42
C ILE A 148 -7.96 -5.46 -67.46
N ASN A 149 -8.48 -6.64 -67.82
CA ASN A 149 -9.50 -7.35 -67.05
C ASN A 149 -8.92 -8.24 -65.91
N GLU A 150 -9.79 -8.53 -64.94
CA GLU A 150 -9.56 -9.01 -63.56
C GLU A 150 -8.70 -10.28 -63.36
N GLN A 151 -8.38 -11.05 -64.40
CA GLN A 151 -7.82 -12.41 -64.23
C GLN A 151 -6.32 -12.48 -63.94
N ASN A 152 -5.50 -11.53 -64.40
CA ASN A 152 -4.03 -11.62 -64.26
C ASN A 152 -3.42 -10.62 -63.26
N GLY A 153 -4.10 -9.51 -62.96
CA GLY A 153 -3.60 -8.49 -62.01
C GLY A 153 -3.90 -8.79 -60.53
N TRP A 154 -4.96 -9.54 -60.24
CA TRP A 154 -5.50 -9.70 -58.88
C TRP A 154 -4.64 -10.53 -57.91
N SER A 155 -3.73 -11.38 -58.41
CA SER A 155 -2.97 -12.32 -57.57
C SER A 155 -1.70 -11.72 -56.96
N ALA A 156 -1.07 -10.76 -57.63
CA ALA A 156 0.06 -9.98 -57.08
C ALA A 156 -0.46 -8.89 -56.12
N GLU A 157 -1.61 -8.32 -56.44
CA GLU A 157 -2.24 -7.22 -55.71
C GLU A 157 -2.89 -7.67 -54.39
N ARG A 158 -3.57 -8.83 -54.36
CA ARG A 158 -4.04 -9.42 -53.08
C ARG A 158 -2.89 -9.72 -52.12
N ARG A 159 -1.74 -10.16 -52.64
CA ARG A 159 -0.53 -10.38 -51.83
C ARG A 159 0.01 -9.07 -51.27
N ALA A 160 0.15 -8.03 -52.10
CA ALA A 160 0.57 -6.72 -51.63
C ALA A 160 -0.39 -6.11 -50.58
N ARG A 161 -1.71 -6.33 -50.73
CA ARG A 161 -2.73 -5.94 -49.71
C ARG A 161 -2.65 -6.76 -48.44
N HIS A 162 -2.48 -8.08 -48.52
CA HIS A 162 -2.35 -8.92 -47.33
C HIS A 162 -1.10 -8.51 -46.54
N GLU A 163 0.02 -8.33 -47.23
CA GLU A 163 1.30 -7.96 -46.64
C GLU A 163 1.30 -6.53 -46.08
N ARG A 164 0.56 -5.60 -46.72
CA ARG A 164 0.43 -4.21 -46.23
C ARG A 164 -0.61 -4.10 -45.11
N ASN A 165 -1.71 -4.85 -45.15
CA ASN A 165 -2.69 -4.94 -44.07
C ASN A 165 -2.12 -5.64 -42.82
N GLU A 166 -1.24 -6.62 -42.99
CA GLU A 166 -0.49 -7.20 -41.88
C GLU A 166 0.46 -6.17 -41.27
N LYS A 167 1.12 -5.32 -42.08
CA LYS A 167 1.97 -4.22 -41.59
C LYS A 167 1.19 -3.12 -40.87
N THR A 168 0.03 -2.70 -41.39
CA THR A 168 -0.81 -1.70 -40.70
C THR A 168 -1.49 -2.27 -39.46
N SER A 169 -1.88 -3.56 -39.47
CA SER A 169 -2.40 -4.28 -38.30
C SER A 169 -1.33 -4.44 -37.21
N THR A 170 -0.09 -4.78 -37.58
CA THR A 170 1.03 -4.85 -36.63
C THR A 170 1.46 -3.47 -36.13
N HIS A 171 1.42 -2.44 -36.98
CA HIS A 171 1.66 -1.06 -36.55
C HIS A 171 0.56 -0.59 -35.58
N LEU A 172 -0.73 -0.78 -35.90
CA LEU A 172 -1.86 -0.52 -35.01
C LEU A 172 -1.72 -1.27 -33.68
N SER A 173 -1.38 -2.55 -33.73
CA SER A 173 -1.11 -3.38 -32.55
C SER A 173 -0.01 -2.75 -31.71
N LEU A 174 1.13 -2.37 -32.29
CA LEU A 174 2.26 -1.78 -31.58
C LEU A 174 1.99 -0.36 -31.07
N THR A 175 1.27 0.48 -31.82
CA THR A 175 0.90 1.83 -31.40
C THR A 175 -0.14 1.77 -30.28
N LEU A 176 -1.14 0.89 -30.38
CA LEU A 176 -2.09 0.64 -29.29
C LEU A 176 -1.40 -0.02 -28.10
N HIS A 177 -0.49 -0.98 -28.29
CA HIS A 177 0.32 -1.56 -27.22
C HIS A 177 1.21 -0.52 -26.55
N SER A 178 1.82 0.40 -27.30
CA SER A 178 2.62 1.50 -26.75
C SER A 178 1.74 2.48 -25.95
N CYS A 179 0.58 2.85 -26.52
CA CYS A 179 -0.37 3.73 -25.87
C CYS A 179 -1.01 3.09 -24.64
N VAL A 180 -1.21 1.76 -24.60
CA VAL A 180 -1.83 0.99 -23.51
C VAL A 180 -0.81 0.43 -22.49
N LEU A 181 0.39 -0.02 -22.88
CA LEU A 181 1.44 -0.46 -21.95
C LEU A 181 2.17 0.71 -21.28
N GLY A 182 2.07 1.93 -21.82
CA GLY A 182 2.28 3.15 -21.04
C GLY A 182 1.33 3.29 -19.83
N TRP A 183 0.38 2.36 -19.64
CA TRP A 183 -0.50 2.26 -18.47
C TRP A 183 0.01 1.24 -17.43
N GLY A 184 1.10 0.49 -17.72
CA GLY A 184 1.55 -0.65 -16.91
C GLY A 184 2.84 -0.49 -16.11
N GLU A 185 3.66 0.56 -16.30
CA GLU A 185 4.88 0.76 -15.50
C GLU A 185 4.59 1.39 -14.13
N LYS A 186 3.83 0.66 -13.31
CA LYS A 186 3.94 0.57 -11.84
C LYS A 186 2.83 -0.26 -11.18
N THR A 187 2.18 -1.18 -11.88
CA THR A 187 1.41 -2.23 -11.20
C THR A 187 2.34 -3.39 -10.87
N ILE A 188 2.79 -3.41 -9.62
CA ILE A 188 3.35 -4.57 -8.93
C ILE A 188 2.36 -5.73 -9.12
N PHE A 189 2.65 -6.64 -10.05
CA PHE A 189 2.08 -7.99 -10.02
C PHE A 189 3.23 -8.97 -9.77
N ARG A 190 3.43 -9.27 -8.49
CA ARG A 190 4.09 -10.51 -8.07
C ARG A 190 3.24 -11.66 -8.59
N GLY A 191 3.90 -12.61 -9.27
CA GLY A 191 3.41 -13.97 -9.41
C GLY A 191 2.92 -14.32 -10.82
N GLU A 192 3.62 -15.28 -11.41
CA GLU A 192 3.16 -16.19 -12.46
C GLU A 192 3.20 -15.68 -13.91
N SER A 193 4.38 -15.86 -14.48
CA SER A 193 4.62 -15.94 -15.92
C SER A 193 3.84 -17.11 -16.54
N VAL A 194 2.77 -16.82 -17.28
CA VAL A 194 2.21 -17.75 -18.26
C VAL A 194 3.03 -17.65 -19.54
N LYS A 195 3.86 -18.67 -19.80
CA LYS A 195 4.44 -18.93 -21.12
C LYS A 195 3.32 -19.39 -22.04
N LEU A 196 3.12 -18.71 -23.17
CA LEU A 196 2.42 -19.28 -24.31
C LEU A 196 3.46 -19.69 -25.35
N ALA A 197 3.30 -20.94 -25.79
CA ALA A 197 4.10 -21.66 -26.78
C ALA A 197 3.91 -21.12 -28.20
#